data_AF-A0A2H6AWP7-F1
#
_entry.id   AF-A0A2H6AWP7-F1
#
_cell.length_a   1.000
_cell.length_b   1.000
_cell.length_c   1.000
_cell.angle_alpha   90.00
_cell.angle_beta   90.00
_cell.angle_gamma   90.00
#
_symmetry.space_group_name_H-M   'P 1'
#
loop_
_entity.id
_entity.type
_entity.pdbx_description
1 polymer ?
#
loop_
_entity_poly.entity_id
_entity_poly.type
_entity_poly.pdbx_seq_one_letter_code
_entity_poly.pdbx_strand_id
1 'polypeptide(L)'
;MVFFLEPRIGAGLSGYVAELGAAFLAADLGLALEPREDHAAYIADWIAVLKGDKRAIFSAAAHAERAVKFLHGLQPGARAEAEAADPKAEHRAAPARAFEAAA
;
A
#
# COMPACT_ATOMS: atom_id res chain seq x y z
N MET A 1 15.18 33.86 -13.81
CA MET A 1 13.84 33.26 -13.88
C MET A 1 13.80 32.33 -15.08
N VAL A 2 14.19 31.07 -14.90
CA VAL A 2 13.98 30.01 -15.91
C VAL A 2 13.50 28.81 -15.11
N PHE A 3 12.18 28.65 -15.07
CA PHE A 3 11.52 27.51 -14.45
C PHE A 3 11.83 26.28 -15.31
N PHE A 4 12.60 25.37 -14.72
CA PHE A 4 12.99 24.08 -15.26
C PHE A 4 11.76 23.17 -15.36
N LEU A 5 11.33 22.89 -16.59
CA LEU A 5 10.36 21.85 -16.94
C LEU A 5 11.13 20.65 -17.57
N GLU A 6 10.61 19.43 -17.32
CA GLU A 6 11.01 18.06 -17.76
C GLU A 6 12.01 17.24 -16.90
N PRO A 7 11.78 15.91 -16.68
CA PRO A 7 10.66 15.03 -17.04
C PRO A 7 9.80 14.60 -15.83
N ARG A 8 8.49 14.60 -16.04
CA ARG A 8 7.47 14.10 -15.10
C ARG A 8 7.51 12.57 -15.00
N ILE A 9 8.24 12.00 -14.04
CA ILE A 9 7.91 10.66 -13.51
C ILE A 9 6.97 10.87 -12.31
N GLY A 10 5.72 11.23 -12.62
CA GLY A 10 4.68 11.55 -11.64
C GLY A 10 4.12 10.35 -10.88
N ALA A 11 4.88 9.27 -10.71
CA ALA A 11 4.55 8.14 -9.84
C ALA A 11 5.61 7.96 -8.73
N GLY A 12 6.23 9.07 -8.31
CA GLY A 12 7.25 9.09 -7.27
C GLY A 12 6.76 8.39 -6.00
N LEU A 13 7.46 7.32 -5.61
CA LEU A 13 7.19 6.46 -4.46
C LEU A 13 5.87 5.66 -4.48
N SER A 14 4.74 6.22 -4.92
CA SER A 14 3.42 5.58 -4.81
C SER A 14 3.28 4.30 -5.63
N GLY A 15 3.84 4.27 -6.85
CA GLY A 15 3.85 3.05 -7.69
C GLY A 15 4.65 1.92 -7.02
N TYR A 16 5.81 2.26 -6.46
CA TYR A 16 6.68 1.32 -5.75
C TYR A 16 6.07 0.78 -4.45
N VAL A 17 5.36 1.63 -3.71
CA VAL A 17 4.60 1.22 -2.53
C VAL A 17 3.50 0.23 -2.91
N ALA A 18 2.81 0.46 -4.02
CA ALA A 18 1.76 -0.44 -4.51
C ALA A 18 2.32 -1.79 -4.97
N GLU A 19 3.42 -1.81 -5.71
CA GLU A 19 4.08 -3.05 -6.15
C GLU A 19 4.59 -3.89 -4.97
N LEU A 20 5.29 -3.26 -4.01
CA LEU A 20 5.75 -3.93 -2.80
C LEU A 20 4.56 -4.42 -1.96
N GLY A 21 3.50 -3.63 -1.86
CA GLY A 21 2.27 -4.01 -1.14
C GLY A 21 1.58 -5.22 -1.78
N ALA A 22 1.50 -5.26 -3.12
CA ALA A 22 0.97 -6.40 -3.85
C ALA A 22 1.82 -7.66 -3.62
N ALA A 23 3.15 -7.53 -3.62
CA ALA A 23 4.06 -8.65 -3.35
C ALA A 23 3.91 -9.19 -1.92
N PHE A 24 3.77 -8.31 -0.92
CA PHE A 24 3.54 -8.69 0.47
C PHE A 24 2.20 -9.41 0.64
N LEU A 25 1.12 -8.87 0.07
CA LEU A 25 -0.20 -9.52 0.08
C LEU A 25 -0.18 -10.88 -0.61
N ALA A 26 0.47 -10.98 -1.77
CA ALA A 26 0.59 -12.25 -2.47
C ALA A 26 1.32 -13.29 -1.61
N ALA A 27 2.40 -12.89 -0.93
CA ALA A 27 3.11 -13.77 0.01
C ALA A 27 2.21 -14.19 1.19
N ASP A 28 1.49 -13.25 1.80
CA ASP A 28 0.59 -13.53 2.93
C ASP A 28 -0.56 -14.48 2.54
N LEU A 29 -1.07 -14.35 1.32
CA LEU A 29 -2.18 -15.16 0.78
C LEU A 29 -1.71 -16.46 0.12
N GLY A 30 -0.40 -16.72 0.06
CA GLY A 30 0.15 -17.90 -0.63
C GLY A 30 -0.04 -17.88 -2.15
N LEU A 31 -0.20 -16.70 -2.75
CA LEU A 31 -0.33 -16.52 -4.19
C LEU A 31 1.07 -16.47 -4.81
N ALA A 32 1.31 -17.32 -5.81
CA ALA A 32 2.53 -17.24 -6.62
C ALA A 32 2.49 -15.99 -7.51
N LEU A 33 3.53 -15.15 -7.43
CA LEU A 33 3.81 -14.18 -8.48
C LEU A 33 4.48 -14.92 -9.64
N GLU A 34 3.72 -15.19 -10.70
CA GLU A 34 4.31 -15.71 -11.93
C GLU A 34 5.19 -14.63 -12.57
N PRO A 35 6.47 -14.91 -12.89
CA PRO A 35 7.32 -13.97 -13.60
C PRO A 35 6.73 -13.65 -14.96
N ARG A 36 6.44 -12.38 -15.20
CA ARG A 36 5.90 -11.85 -16.44
C ARG A 36 6.97 -10.98 -17.10
N GLU A 37 7.22 -11.15 -18.40
CA GLU A 37 8.36 -10.52 -19.09
C GLU A 37 8.31 -8.97 -19.03
N ASP A 38 7.12 -8.40 -18.86
CA ASP A 38 6.86 -6.98 -18.67
C ASP A 38 7.20 -6.44 -17.27
N HIS A 39 7.52 -7.31 -16.30
CA HIS A 39 7.96 -6.92 -14.95
C HIS A 39 9.44 -6.52 -14.86
N ALA A 40 10.29 -6.85 -15.84
CA ALA A 40 11.70 -6.45 -15.76
C ALA A 40 11.92 -4.93 -15.93
N ALA A 41 10.94 -4.21 -16.50
CA ALA A 41 11.05 -2.78 -16.78
C ALA A 41 11.25 -1.93 -15.51
N TYR A 42 10.62 -2.29 -14.38
CA TYR A 42 10.77 -1.54 -13.13
C TYR A 42 12.17 -1.67 -12.53
N ILE A 43 12.95 -2.71 -12.85
CA ILE A 43 14.28 -2.91 -12.26
C ILE A 43 15.23 -1.77 -12.67
N ALA A 44 15.16 -1.34 -13.94
CA ALA A 44 15.94 -0.21 -14.42
C ALA A 44 15.58 1.09 -13.68
N ASP A 45 14.29 1.31 -13.45
CA ASP A 45 13.79 2.49 -12.73
C ASP A 45 14.19 2.46 -11.25
N TRP A 46 14.11 1.28 -10.60
CA TRP A 46 14.59 1.08 -9.23
C TRP A 46 16.09 1.33 -9.09
N ILE A 47 16.90 0.90 -10.06
CA ILE A 47 18.35 1.18 -10.08
C ILE A 47 18.59 2.69 -10.15
N ALA A 48 17.83 3.43 -10.96
CA ALA A 48 17.95 4.88 -11.05
C ALA A 48 17.57 5.57 -9.72
N VAL A 49 16.46 5.15 -9.09
CA VAL A 49 16.01 5.65 -7.79
C VAL A 49 17.06 5.39 -6.70
N LEU A 50 17.60 4.17 -6.63
CA LEU A 50 18.56 3.76 -5.60
C LEU A 50 19.93 4.43 -5.75
N LYS A 51 20.31 4.82 -6.97
CA LYS A 51 21.50 5.64 -7.20
C LYS A 51 21.35 7.04 -6.61
N GLY A 52 20.13 7.61 -6.61
CA GLY A 52 19.82 8.91 -6.01
C GLY A 52 19.57 8.85 -4.51
N ASP A 53 18.88 7.82 -4.04
CA ASP A 53 18.57 7.60 -2.62
C ASP A 53 18.57 6.12 -2.27
N LYS A 54 19.64 5.68 -1.58
CA LYS A 54 19.80 4.29 -1.10
C LYS A 54 18.74 3.89 -0.07
N ARG A 55 18.05 4.85 0.55
CA ARG A 55 17.01 4.60 1.55
C ARG A 55 15.60 4.52 0.97
N ALA A 56 15.43 4.87 -0.31
CA ALA A 56 14.12 4.90 -0.97
C ALA A 56 13.38 3.57 -0.87
N ILE A 57 14.09 2.44 -1.01
CA ILE A 57 13.50 1.09 -0.88
C ILE A 57 12.95 0.82 0.52
N PHE A 58 13.66 1.24 1.57
CA PHE A 58 13.20 1.04 2.94
C PHE A 58 11.98 1.92 3.25
N SER A 59 11.98 3.15 2.75
CA SER A 59 10.84 4.04 2.86
C SER A 59 9.61 3.47 2.14
N ALA A 60 9.76 3.01 0.90
CA ALA A 60 8.68 2.39 0.15
C ALA A 60 8.15 1.12 0.84
N ALA A 61 9.05 0.24 1.29
CA ALA A 61 8.69 -0.98 2.00
C ALA A 61 7.93 -0.70 3.31
N ALA A 62 8.37 0.29 4.10
CA ALA A 62 7.67 0.67 5.34
C ALA A 62 6.26 1.22 5.09
N HIS A 63 6.07 1.97 3.99
CA HIS A 63 4.72 2.43 3.60
C HIS A 63 3.86 1.27 3.10
N ALA A 64 4.43 0.36 2.32
CA ALA A 64 3.74 -0.84 1.83
C ALA A 64 3.29 -1.73 3.00
N GLU A 65 4.17 -1.99 3.97
CA GLU A 65 3.84 -2.77 5.16
C GLU A 65 2.67 -2.15 5.94
N ARG A 66 2.66 -0.82 6.13
CA ARG A 66 1.54 -0.13 6.79
C ARG A 66 0.23 -0.30 6.02
N ALA A 67 0.27 -0.20 4.69
CA ALA A 67 -0.91 -0.38 3.85
C ALA A 67 -1.44 -1.81 3.94
N VAL A 68 -0.56 -2.81 3.89
CA VAL A 68 -0.94 -4.24 3.99
C VAL A 68 -1.52 -4.56 5.37
N LYS A 69 -0.91 -4.08 6.46
CA LYS A 69 -1.48 -4.22 7.81
C LYS A 69 -2.87 -3.61 7.94
N PHE A 70 -3.08 -2.44 7.33
CA PHE A 70 -4.40 -1.82 7.29
C PHE A 70 -5.43 -2.71 6.57
N LEU A 71 -5.07 -3.27 5.40
CA LEU A 71 -5.96 -4.17 4.65
C LEU A 71 -6.30 -5.45 5.40
N HIS A 72 -5.33 -6.02 6.13
CA HIS A 72 -5.57 -7.17 7.02
C HIS A 72 -6.50 -6.81 8.17
N GLY A 73 -6.35 -5.62 8.76
CA GLY A 73 -7.24 -5.13 9.83
C GLY A 73 -8.70 -4.88 9.38
N LEU A 74 -8.95 -4.75 8.07
CA LEU A 74 -10.30 -4.63 7.51
C LEU A 74 -10.99 -5.98 7.27
N GLN A 75 -10.28 -7.10 7.38
CA GLN A 75 -10.86 -8.42 7.11
C GLN A 75 -11.94 -8.79 8.16
N PRO A 76 -13.01 -9.50 7.75
CA PRO A 76 -13.99 -10.05 8.67
C PRO A 76 -13.30 -10.96 9.69
N GLY A 77 -13.44 -10.68 10.99
CA GLY A 77 -12.74 -11.38 12.07
C GLY A 77 -11.70 -10.50 12.78
N ALA A 78 -10.79 -9.87 12.04
CA ALA A 78 -9.78 -8.97 12.61
C ALA A 78 -10.41 -7.74 13.28
N ARG A 79 -11.46 -7.18 12.68
CA ARG A 79 -12.22 -6.07 13.28
C ARG A 79 -12.99 -6.51 14.53
N ALA A 80 -13.56 -7.70 14.54
CA ALA A 80 -14.29 -8.24 15.68
C ALA A 80 -13.35 -8.53 16.87
N GLU A 81 -12.14 -9.03 16.61
CA GLU A 81 -11.10 -9.22 17.62
C GLU A 81 -10.59 -7.87 18.17
N ALA A 82 -10.39 -6.88 17.31
CA ALA A 82 -9.99 -5.53 17.74
C ALA A 82 -11.07 -4.82 18.57
N GLU A 83 -12.35 -5.02 18.23
CA GLU A 83 -13.51 -4.44 18.94
C GLU A 83 -13.79 -5.19 20.25
N ALA A 84 -13.55 -6.50 20.31
CA ALA A 84 -13.61 -7.30 21.54
C ALA A 84 -12.44 -7.02 22.50
N ALA A 85 -11.28 -6.59 21.98
CA ALA A 85 -10.10 -6.24 22.76
C ALA A 85 -10.14 -4.81 23.35
N ASP A 86 -11.07 -3.96 22.91
CA ASP A 86 -11.26 -2.61 23.45
C ASP A 86 -12.55 -2.52 24.29
N PRO A 87 -12.46 -2.59 25.64
CA PRO A 87 -13.62 -2.52 26.53
C PRO A 87 -14.33 -1.15 26.56
N LYS A 88 -13.95 -0.19 25.69
CA LYS A 88 -14.59 1.14 25.59
C LYS A 88 -15.08 1.46 24.16
N ALA A 89 -15.08 0.51 23.23
CA ALA A 89 -15.46 0.73 21.83
C ALA A 89 -16.92 1.20 21.65
N GLU A 90 -17.80 0.88 22.60
CA GLU A 90 -19.24 1.18 22.56
C GLU A 90 -19.57 2.69 22.49
N HIS A 91 -18.65 3.58 22.90
CA HIS A 91 -18.91 5.03 22.88
C HIS A 91 -18.44 5.76 21.61
N ARG A 92 -17.73 5.08 20.69
CA ARG A 92 -17.15 5.68 19.47
C ARG A 92 -17.68 5.07 18.17
N ALA A 93 -18.86 4.45 18.19
CA ALA A 93 -19.50 4.03 16.96
C ALA A 93 -20.14 5.25 16.25
N ALA A 94 -19.47 5.78 15.23
CA ALA A 94 -20.12 6.65 14.25
C ALA A 94 -21.17 5.83 13.48
N PRO A 95 -22.38 6.36 13.21
CA PRO A 95 -23.47 5.58 12.68
C PRO A 95 -23.15 5.07 11.27
N ALA A 96 -22.94 3.76 11.18
CA ALA A 96 -22.83 3.03 9.93
C ALA A 96 -24.20 2.94 9.24
N ARG A 97 -24.72 4.04 8.68
CA ARG A 97 -25.74 4.06 7.62
C ARG A 97 -25.73 5.38 6.87
N ALA A 98 -25.00 5.44 5.76
CA ALA A 98 -25.14 6.54 4.79
C ALA A 98 -25.05 6.07 3.32
N PHE A 99 -24.98 4.77 3.03
CA PHE A 99 -24.85 4.29 1.64
C PHE A 99 -25.98 3.36 1.17
N GLU A 100 -27.14 3.35 1.85
CA GLU A 100 -28.27 2.48 1.47
C GLU A 100 -29.60 3.24 1.36
N ALA A 101 -29.55 4.47 0.83
CA ALA A 101 -30.76 5.26 0.53
C ALA A 101 -30.56 6.06 -0.77
N ALA A 102 -30.46 5.34 -1.89
CA ALA A 102 -30.64 5.87 -3.25
C ALA A 102 -30.95 4.72 -4.21
N ALA A 103 -32.14 4.15 -4.06
CA ALA A 103 -32.85 3.36 -5.08
C ALA A 103 -34.35 3.65 -4.94
#